data_AF-A0A6J4HZ63-F1
#
_entry.id   AF-A0A6J4HZ63-F1
#
_cell.length_a   1.000
_cell.length_b   1.000
_cell.length_c   1.000
_cell.angle_alpha   90.00
_cell.angle_beta   90.00
_cell.angle_gamma   90.00
#
_symmetry.space_group_name_H-M   'P 1'
#
loop_
_entity.id
_entity.type
_entity.pdbx_description
1 polymer ?
#
loop_
_entity_poly.entity_id
_entity_poly.type
_entity_poly.pdbx_seq_one_letter_code
_entity_poly.pdbx_strand_id
1 'polypeptide(L)'
;MKKLALSLTIIAAGLSMFAADASAQRIVVETPGVRLVPGSGRGDRRAGYELDRLNREIQQVRFELRTFRGGVPRVRARFDRVLRAADRLNYEYNRRVVPPYETRRRIEQVRAELYAIREDLRSRGDRRDRWDDDRPRGWR
;
A
#
# COMPACT_ATOMS: atom_id res chain seq x y z
N MET A 1 -41.48 32.16 -3.97
CA MET A 1 -42.26 31.11 -3.29
C MET A 1 -42.36 29.89 -4.18
N LYS A 2 -42.41 28.69 -3.58
CA LYS A 2 -42.42 27.31 -4.15
C LYS A 2 -41.02 26.70 -4.18
N LYS A 3 -40.58 26.09 -3.07
CA LYS A 3 -40.83 24.69 -2.65
C LYS A 3 -40.12 23.71 -3.60
N LEU A 4 -39.18 22.92 -3.09
CA LEU A 4 -39.37 21.49 -2.80
C LEU A 4 -38.01 20.85 -2.46
N ALA A 5 -37.88 20.48 -1.18
CA ALA A 5 -37.00 19.41 -0.73
C ALA A 5 -37.44 18.08 -1.36
N LEU A 6 -36.50 17.16 -1.58
CA LEU A 6 -36.66 15.68 -1.71
C LEU A 6 -35.42 15.18 -2.47
N SER A 7 -34.74 14.09 -2.16
CA SER A 7 -34.76 13.15 -1.04
C SER A 7 -33.61 12.20 -1.33
N LEU A 8 -32.87 11.84 -0.29
CA LEU A 8 -31.88 10.78 -0.32
C LEU A 8 -32.59 9.45 -0.61
N THR A 9 -32.34 8.85 -1.77
CA THR A 9 -32.77 7.48 -2.06
C THR A 9 -31.54 6.64 -2.38
N ILE A 10 -31.00 6.00 -1.34
CA ILE A 10 -30.08 4.89 -1.45
C ILE A 10 -30.91 3.73 -2.03
N ILE A 11 -30.80 3.51 -3.34
CA ILE A 11 -31.37 2.32 -3.96
C ILE A 11 -30.32 1.22 -3.85
N ALA A 12 -30.41 0.47 -2.76
CA ALA A 12 -29.95 -0.91 -2.73
C ALA A 12 -30.87 -1.72 -3.65
N ALA A 13 -30.47 -1.92 -4.90
CA ALA A 13 -31.12 -2.87 -5.79
C ALA A 13 -30.15 -4.03 -6.04
N GLY A 14 -30.23 -5.03 -5.17
CA GLY A 14 -29.98 -6.40 -5.59
C GLY A 14 -31.21 -6.90 -6.33
N LEU A 15 -31.03 -7.45 -7.53
CA LEU A 15 -31.76 -8.57 -8.14
C LEU A 15 -31.62 -8.54 -9.67
N SER A 16 -30.93 -9.54 -10.21
CA SER A 16 -31.40 -10.23 -11.41
C SER A 16 -30.76 -11.61 -11.44
N MET A 17 -31.52 -12.59 -10.96
CA MET A 17 -31.34 -14.00 -11.32
C MET A 17 -31.55 -14.11 -12.84
N PHE A 18 -30.58 -14.63 -13.55
CA PHE A 18 -30.82 -15.43 -14.75
C PHE A 18 -30.03 -16.71 -14.59
N ALA A 19 -30.78 -17.81 -14.41
CA ALA A 19 -30.27 -19.15 -14.59
C ALA A 19 -30.25 -19.46 -16.10
N ALA A 20 -29.33 -20.36 -16.44
CA ALA A 20 -29.16 -21.04 -17.72
C ALA A 20 -28.23 -20.37 -18.77
N ASP A 21 -27.18 -21.15 -19.00
CA ASP A 21 -26.52 -21.43 -20.25
C ASP A 21 -25.19 -20.72 -20.58
N ALA A 22 -24.20 -21.59 -20.76
CA ALA A 22 -22.80 -21.29 -20.95
C ALA A 22 -22.55 -20.95 -22.41
N SER A 23 -22.58 -19.67 -22.75
CA SER A 23 -21.80 -19.19 -23.89
C SER A 23 -21.49 -17.71 -23.74
N ALA A 24 -20.22 -17.47 -23.39
CA ALA A 24 -19.44 -16.25 -23.55
C ALA A 24 -20.12 -15.11 -24.33
N GLN A 25 -20.94 -14.31 -23.66
CA GLN A 25 -21.25 -12.96 -24.12
C GLN A 25 -20.62 -11.97 -23.15
N ARG A 26 -19.45 -11.50 -23.58
CA ARG A 26 -18.67 -10.46 -22.94
C ARG A 26 -19.44 -9.14 -23.06
N ILE A 27 -20.35 -8.90 -22.13
CA ILE A 27 -20.95 -7.58 -21.97
C ILE A 27 -19.87 -6.70 -21.33
N VAL A 28 -19.15 -5.96 -22.18
CA VAL A 28 -18.30 -4.85 -21.74
C VAL A 28 -19.25 -3.72 -21.37
N VAL A 29 -19.60 -3.63 -20.09
CA VAL A 29 -20.23 -2.42 -19.55
C VAL A 29 -19.14 -1.35 -19.53
N GLU A 30 -19.06 -0.56 -20.60
CA GLU A 30 -18.22 0.63 -20.67
C GLU A 30 -18.74 1.65 -19.65
N THR A 31 -18.19 1.60 -18.44
CA THR A 31 -18.29 2.72 -17.51
C THR A 31 -17.21 3.73 -17.93
N PRO A 32 -17.56 4.96 -18.33
CA PRO A 32 -16.55 5.94 -18.74
C PRO A 32 -15.64 6.25 -17.54
N GLY A 33 -14.37 5.85 -17.64
CA GLY A 33 -13.30 6.28 -16.73
C GLY A 33 -12.61 5.20 -15.90
N VAL A 34 -13.08 3.94 -15.86
CA VAL A 34 -12.37 2.86 -15.13
C VAL A 34 -12.29 1.61 -16.00
N ARG A 35 -11.19 1.49 -16.76
CA ARG A 35 -10.87 0.24 -17.47
C ARG A 35 -10.42 -0.79 -16.43
N LEU A 36 -11.34 -1.62 -15.95
CA LEU A 36 -11.02 -2.77 -15.10
C LEU A 36 -10.09 -3.71 -15.90
N VAL A 37 -8.88 -3.94 -15.40
CA VAL A 37 -7.96 -4.91 -16.00
C VAL A 37 -8.48 -6.32 -15.70
N PRO A 38 -8.75 -7.16 -16.71
CA PRO A 38 -9.15 -8.54 -16.47
C PRO A 38 -7.99 -9.30 -15.80
N GLY A 39 -8.14 -9.57 -14.50
CA GLY A 39 -7.14 -10.26 -13.69
C GLY A 39 -7.55 -11.69 -13.39
N SER A 40 -7.03 -12.66 -14.13
CA SER A 40 -7.23 -14.10 -13.85
C SER A 40 -6.02 -14.98 -14.21
N GLY A 41 -4.81 -14.40 -14.21
CA GLY A 41 -3.57 -15.09 -14.63
C GLY A 41 -2.49 -15.26 -13.54
N ARG A 42 -1.44 -16.04 -13.86
CA ARG A 42 -0.23 -16.24 -13.03
C ARG A 42 0.43 -14.92 -12.60
N GLY A 43 0.39 -13.89 -13.47
CA GLY A 43 0.96 -12.57 -13.19
C GLY A 43 0.26 -11.82 -12.06
N ASP A 44 -1.06 -11.99 -11.94
CA ASP A 44 -1.86 -11.34 -10.91
C ASP A 44 -1.56 -11.93 -9.52
N ARG A 45 -1.48 -13.27 -9.44
CA ARG A 45 -1.07 -13.96 -8.20
C ARG A 45 0.32 -13.55 -7.72
N ARG A 46 1.26 -13.38 -8.66
CA ARG A 46 2.61 -12.94 -8.33
C ARG A 46 2.63 -11.50 -7.81
N ALA A 47 1.88 -10.60 -8.44
CA ALA A 47 1.76 -9.22 -7.95
C ALA A 47 1.13 -9.17 -6.55
N GLY A 48 0.10 -9.98 -6.29
CA GLY A 48 -0.49 -10.12 -4.95
C GLY A 48 0.51 -10.61 -3.90
N TYR A 49 1.27 -11.66 -4.21
CA TYR A 49 2.32 -12.15 -3.31
C TYR A 49 3.40 -11.10 -3.02
N GLU A 50 3.85 -10.37 -4.05
CA GLU A 50 4.85 -9.32 -3.89
C GLU A 50 4.33 -8.15 -3.05
N LEU A 51 3.04 -7.82 -3.17
CA LEU A 51 2.33 -6.80 -2.39
C LEU A 51 2.18 -7.21 -0.92
N ASP A 52 1.77 -8.45 -0.66
CA ASP A 52 1.68 -9.00 0.70
C ASP A 52 3.03 -8.96 1.40
N ARG A 53 4.10 -9.32 0.67
CA ARG A 53 5.46 -9.26 1.19
C ARG A 53 5.89 -7.81 1.48
N LEU A 54 5.59 -6.87 0.60
CA LEU A 54 5.83 -5.43 0.84
C LEU A 54 5.11 -4.96 2.11
N ASN A 55 3.83 -5.31 2.28
CA ASN A 55 3.06 -4.95 3.47
C ASN A 55 3.72 -5.47 4.76
N ARG A 56 4.25 -6.71 4.76
CA ARG A 56 5.00 -7.25 5.91
C ARG A 56 6.29 -6.46 6.17
N GLU A 57 7.06 -6.15 5.13
CA GLU A 57 8.30 -5.36 5.25
C GLU A 57 8.01 -3.97 5.84
N ILE A 58 6.93 -3.32 5.40
CA ILE A 58 6.47 -2.03 5.95
C ILE A 58 6.15 -2.15 7.44
N GLN A 59 5.46 -3.22 7.87
CA GLN A 59 5.16 -3.41 9.30
C GLN A 59 6.43 -3.62 10.13
N GLN A 60 7.44 -4.32 9.59
CA GLN A 60 8.73 -4.46 10.28
C GLN A 60 9.42 -3.11 10.48
N VAL A 61 9.51 -2.29 9.42
CA VAL A 61 10.13 -0.95 9.53
C VAL A 61 9.31 -0.03 10.45
N ARG A 62 7.98 -0.16 10.46
CA ARG A 62 7.13 0.54 11.42
C ARG A 62 7.50 0.19 12.86
N PHE A 63 7.74 -1.09 13.14
CA PHE A 63 8.16 -1.57 14.44
C PHE A 63 9.55 -1.03 14.81
N GLU A 64 10.51 -1.09 13.88
CA GLU A 64 11.86 -0.51 14.04
C GLU A 64 11.78 0.99 14.38
N LEU A 65 10.97 1.75 13.65
CA LEU A 65 10.74 3.19 13.88
C LEU A 65 10.11 3.50 15.23
N ARG A 66 9.24 2.62 15.74
CA ARG A 66 8.61 2.78 17.05
C ARG A 66 9.60 2.54 18.18
N THR A 67 10.51 1.59 18.00
CA THR A 67 11.58 1.28 18.97
C THR A 67 12.70 2.33 18.93
N PHE A 68 12.90 2.98 17.79
CA PHE A 68 13.89 4.04 17.64
C PHE A 68 13.48 5.31 18.44
N ARG A 69 14.12 5.50 19.60
CA ARG A 69 13.87 6.65 20.51
C ARG A 69 14.49 7.98 20.03
N GLY A 70 15.37 7.96 19.04
CA GLY A 70 16.03 9.17 18.53
C GLY A 70 15.08 10.00 17.66
N GLY A 71 15.04 11.32 17.85
CA GLY A 71 14.24 12.23 17.04
C GLY A 71 14.57 12.11 15.55
N VAL A 72 13.76 11.35 14.81
CA VAL A 72 13.85 11.22 13.35
C VAL A 72 12.59 11.71 12.61
N PRO A 73 12.19 13.00 12.75
CA PRO A 73 11.04 13.54 12.03
C PRO A 73 11.15 13.32 10.51
N ARG A 74 12.35 13.47 9.95
CA ARG A 74 12.59 13.28 8.50
C ARG A 74 12.37 11.83 8.06
N VAL A 75 12.84 10.85 8.84
CA VAL A 75 12.67 9.43 8.51
C VAL A 75 11.20 9.03 8.68
N ARG A 76 10.52 9.52 9.72
CA ARG A 76 9.07 9.32 9.90
C ARG A 76 8.27 9.89 8.73
N ALA A 77 8.58 11.11 8.30
CA ALA A 77 7.91 11.71 7.14
C ALA A 77 8.17 10.95 5.83
N ARG A 78 9.37 10.39 5.63
CA ARG A 78 9.65 9.47 4.51
C ARG A 78 8.80 8.20 4.60
N PHE A 79 8.75 7.61 5.78
CA PHE A 79 7.96 6.40 6.05
C PHE A 79 6.46 6.62 5.84
N ASP A 80 5.92 7.78 6.25
CA ASP A 80 4.52 8.12 6.01
C ASP A 80 4.20 8.23 4.51
N ARG A 81 5.16 8.69 3.69
CA ARG A 81 4.99 8.69 2.22
C ARG A 81 5.00 7.27 1.67
N VAL A 82 5.88 6.40 2.16
CA VAL A 82 5.90 4.97 1.80
C VAL A 82 4.59 4.29 2.16
N LEU A 83 4.05 4.55 3.36
CA LEU A 83 2.74 4.04 3.78
C LEU A 83 1.63 4.46 2.82
N ARG A 84 1.52 5.75 2.52
CA ARG A 84 0.49 6.25 1.57
C ARG A 84 0.65 5.66 0.17
N ALA A 85 1.89 5.45 -0.28
CA ALA A 85 2.15 4.82 -1.58
C ALA A 85 1.71 3.35 -1.59
N ALA A 86 1.98 2.61 -0.52
CA ALA A 86 1.54 1.23 -0.35
C ALA A 86 0.02 1.12 -0.24
N ASP A 87 -0.64 1.99 0.52
CA ASP A 87 -2.11 2.05 0.62
C ASP A 87 -2.75 2.29 -0.74
N ARG A 88 -2.18 3.21 -1.52
CA ARG A 88 -2.62 3.46 -2.89
C ARG A 88 -2.45 2.23 -3.78
N LEU A 89 -1.31 1.54 -3.70
CA LEU A 89 -1.09 0.30 -4.45
C LEU A 89 -2.06 -0.80 -4.05
N ASN A 90 -2.35 -0.97 -2.76
CA ASN A 90 -3.35 -1.91 -2.27
C ASN A 90 -4.74 -1.59 -2.84
N TYR A 91 -5.15 -0.32 -2.82
CA TYR A 91 -6.41 0.11 -3.42
C TYR A 91 -6.48 -0.21 -4.92
N GLU A 92 -5.46 0.20 -5.65
CA GLU A 92 -5.39 0.06 -7.10
C GLU A 92 -5.32 -1.41 -7.55
N TYR A 93 -4.58 -2.25 -6.83
CA TYR A 93 -4.51 -3.70 -7.06
C TYR A 93 -5.87 -4.37 -6.80
N ASN A 94 -6.49 -4.08 -5.65
CA ASN A 94 -7.79 -4.66 -5.28
C ASN A 94 -8.91 -4.26 -6.24
N ARG A 95 -8.85 -3.04 -6.79
CA ARG A 95 -9.80 -2.54 -7.79
C ARG A 95 -9.42 -2.92 -9.22
N ARG A 96 -8.29 -3.62 -9.44
CA ARG A 96 -7.74 -3.98 -10.76
C ARG A 96 -7.63 -2.78 -11.69
N VAL A 97 -7.23 -1.63 -11.14
CA VAL A 97 -7.10 -0.36 -11.87
C VAL A 97 -5.81 -0.32 -12.68
N VAL A 98 -4.75 -0.96 -12.18
CA VAL A 98 -3.45 -1.06 -12.85
C VAL A 98 -3.14 -2.52 -13.19
N PRO A 99 -2.43 -2.75 -14.31
CA PRO A 99 -2.05 -4.09 -14.72
C PRO A 99 -0.96 -4.67 -13.79
N PRO A 100 -0.86 -6.00 -13.67
CA PRO A 100 0.05 -6.64 -12.71
C PRO A 100 1.53 -6.31 -12.88
N TYR A 101 1.99 -5.99 -14.09
CA TYR A 101 3.39 -5.59 -14.29
C TYR A 101 3.70 -4.20 -13.68
N GLU A 102 2.76 -3.26 -13.78
CA GLU A 102 2.93 -1.91 -13.25
C GLU A 102 2.83 -1.93 -11.72
N THR A 103 1.93 -2.74 -11.17
CA THR A 103 1.84 -3.01 -9.73
C THR A 103 3.19 -3.49 -9.19
N ARG A 104 3.81 -4.48 -9.84
CA ARG A 104 5.13 -5.01 -9.44
C ARG A 104 6.24 -3.97 -9.52
N ARG A 105 6.30 -3.21 -10.62
CA ARG A 105 7.28 -2.13 -10.77
C ARG A 105 7.17 -1.11 -9.64
N ARG A 106 5.94 -0.73 -9.28
CA ARG A 106 5.70 0.24 -8.20
C ARG A 106 5.95 -0.36 -6.82
N ILE A 107 5.70 -1.66 -6.61
CA ILE A 107 6.13 -2.38 -5.39
C ILE A 107 7.64 -2.26 -5.21
N GLU A 108 8.43 -2.49 -6.27
CA GLU A 108 9.89 -2.38 -6.20
C GLU A 108 10.37 -0.96 -5.89
N GLN A 109 9.70 0.07 -6.42
CA GLN A 109 9.98 1.47 -6.06
C GLN A 109 9.72 1.75 -4.58
N VAL A 110 8.58 1.28 -4.06
CA VAL A 110 8.25 1.44 -2.64
C VAL A 110 9.23 0.67 -1.75
N ARG A 111 9.62 -0.56 -2.16
CA ARG A 111 10.66 -1.33 -1.48
C ARG A 111 12.00 -0.61 -1.44
N ALA A 112 12.44 -0.02 -2.55
CA ALA A 112 13.71 0.70 -2.60
C ALA A 112 13.74 1.86 -1.60
N GLU A 113 12.66 2.65 -1.52
CA GLU A 113 12.55 3.73 -0.54
C GLU A 113 12.47 3.20 0.89
N LEU A 114 11.75 2.09 1.12
CA LEU A 114 11.70 1.41 2.41
C LEU A 114 13.08 0.91 2.85
N TYR A 115 13.88 0.40 1.92
CA TYR A 115 15.25 -0.03 2.17
C TYR A 115 16.15 1.16 2.56
N ALA A 116 16.02 2.28 1.84
CA ALA A 116 16.75 3.51 2.17
C ALA A 116 16.37 4.05 3.55
N ILE A 117 15.10 3.96 3.94
CA ILE A 117 14.64 4.30 5.29
C ILE A 117 15.28 3.40 6.35
N ARG A 118 15.30 2.08 6.10
CA ARG A 118 15.90 1.12 7.03
C ARG A 118 17.41 1.35 7.19
N GLU A 119 18.09 1.68 6.11
CA GLU A 119 19.53 1.99 6.15
C GLU A 119 19.82 3.30 6.90
N ASP A 120 18.99 4.33 6.71
CA ASP A 120 19.04 5.55 7.51
C ASP A 120 18.86 5.27 9.00
N LEU A 121 17.99 4.33 9.37
CA LEU A 121 17.76 3.94 10.76
C LEU A 121 18.97 3.21 11.36
N ARG A 122 19.53 2.23 10.64
CA ARG A 122 20.74 1.52 11.07
C ARG A 122 21.92 2.48 11.25
N SER A 123 22.20 3.30 10.24
CA SER A 123 23.28 4.29 10.28
C SER A 123 23.17 5.26 11.45
N ARG A 124 21.95 5.55 11.93
CA ARG A 124 21.72 6.39 13.12
C ARG A 124 21.81 5.60 14.42
N GLY A 125 21.42 4.33 14.42
CA GLY A 125 21.61 3.40 15.53
C GLY A 125 23.09 3.22 15.84
N ASP A 126 23.88 2.84 14.84
CA ASP A 126 25.32 2.59 14.97
C ASP A 126 26.09 3.80 15.51
N ARG A 127 25.72 5.01 15.07
CA ARG A 127 26.31 6.23 15.62
C ARG A 127 26.00 6.36 17.11
N ARG A 128 24.75 6.14 17.51
CA ARG A 128 24.34 6.27 18.91
C ARG A 128 25.09 5.28 19.79
N ASP A 129 25.21 4.04 19.36
CA ASP A 129 25.89 2.99 20.12
C ASP A 129 27.39 3.30 20.26
N ARG A 130 28.03 3.79 19.19
CA ARG A 130 29.43 4.27 19.25
C ARG A 130 29.64 5.38 20.29
N TRP A 131 28.74 6.37 20.36
CA TRP A 131 28.84 7.46 21.34
C TRP A 131 28.62 6.99 22.79
N ASP A 132 27.86 5.91 23.00
CA ASP A 132 27.64 5.35 24.33
C ASP A 132 28.84 4.48 24.80
N ASP A 133 29.58 3.85 23.88
CA ASP A 133 30.81 3.10 24.20
C ASP A 133 32.02 4.01 24.51
N ASP A 134 32.11 5.19 23.90
CA ASP A 134 33.20 6.16 24.14
C ASP A 134 33.05 6.95 25.45
N ARG A 135 32.00 6.72 26.25
CA ARG A 135 31.91 7.33 27.59
C ARG A 135 32.92 6.66 28.51
N PRO A 136 33.86 7.41 29.12
CA PRO A 136 34.83 6.83 30.03
C PRO A 136 34.11 6.11 31.18
N ARG A 137 34.28 4.78 31.23
CA ARG A 137 33.81 3.93 32.32
C ARG A 137 34.66 4.20 33.57
N GLY A 138 34.43 5.31 34.26
CA GLY A 138 35.17 5.57 35.49
C GLY A 138 35.00 6.97 36.02
N TRP A 139 34.00 7.14 36.89
CA TRP A 139 34.08 7.95 38.11
C TRP A 139 33.11 7.34 39.13
N ARG A 140 33.58 6.30 39.83
CA ARG A 140 33.05 5.85 41.11
C ARG A 140 34.23 5.57 42.03
#